data_AF-A0AA97G587-F1
#
_entry.id   AF-A0AA97G587-F1
#
_cell.length_a   1.000
_cell.length_b   1.000
_cell.length_c   1.000
_cell.angle_alpha   90.00
_cell.angle_beta   90.00
_cell.angle_gamma   90.00
#
_symmetry.space_group_name_H-M   'P 1'
#
loop_
_entity.id
_entity.type
_entity.pdbx_description
1 polymer ?
#
loop_
_entity_poly.entity_id
_entity_poly.type
_entity_poly.pdbx_seq_one_letter_code
_entity_poly.pdbx_strand_id
1 'polypeptide(L)'
;MKMNTIGQQCRDRRKARGWNQTEAAKQAKTTRSVISAIENDRYRGALWALNNYLGLLGLELTVKDAERPTWDDLDELFKYE
;
A
#
# COMPACT_ATOMS: atom_id res chain seq x y z
N MET A 1 6.07 -16.45 -4.64
CA MET A 1 5.23 -15.90 -3.55
C MET A 1 4.65 -14.57 -4.03
N LYS A 2 3.32 -14.39 -4.07
CA LYS A 2 2.75 -13.08 -4.48
C LYS A 2 3.14 -12.03 -3.43
N MET A 3 3.80 -10.96 -3.84
CA MET A 3 4.08 -9.82 -2.97
C MET A 3 2.75 -9.14 -2.63
N ASN A 4 2.41 -9.02 -1.34
CA ASN A 4 1.19 -8.32 -0.95
C ASN A 4 1.33 -6.82 -1.28
N THR A 5 0.39 -6.30 -2.05
CA THR A 5 0.33 -4.87 -2.37
C THR A 5 0.07 -4.03 -1.12
N ILE A 6 0.40 -2.74 -1.17
CA ILE A 6 0.14 -1.80 -0.07
C ILE A 6 -1.36 -1.79 0.25
N GLY A 7 -2.22 -1.73 -0.77
CA GLY A 7 -3.66 -1.70 -0.60
C GLY A 7 -4.21 -2.93 0.12
N GLN A 8 -3.70 -4.11 -0.22
CA GLN A 8 -4.10 -5.36 0.44
C GLN A 8 -3.67 -5.39 1.91
N GLN A 9 -2.42 -5.01 2.21
CA GLN A 9 -1.94 -4.93 3.60
C GLN A 9 -2.74 -3.94 4.45
N CYS A 10 -3.06 -2.77 3.89
CA CYS A 10 -3.90 -1.77 4.55
C CYS A 10 -5.29 -2.33 4.88
N ARG A 11 -5.92 -2.99 3.90
CA ARG A 11 -7.25 -3.60 4.04
C ARG A 11 -7.27 -4.65 5.14
N ASP A 12 -6.27 -5.51 5.19
CA ASP A 12 -6.19 -6.60 6.16
C ASP A 12 -5.98 -6.06 7.58
N ARG A 13 -5.06 -5.10 7.76
CA ARG A 13 -4.84 -4.42 9.03
C ARG A 13 -6.08 -3.65 9.50
N ARG A 14 -6.80 -2.98 8.60
CA ARG A 14 -8.07 -2.31 8.94
C ARG A 14 -9.11 -3.31 9.43
N LYS A 15 -9.32 -4.41 8.69
CA LYS A 15 -10.29 -5.44 9.07
C LYS A 15 -9.93 -6.11 10.40
N ALA A 16 -8.63 -6.35 10.66
CA ALA A 16 -8.16 -6.89 11.94
C ALA A 16 -8.47 -5.96 13.13
N ARG A 17 -8.63 -4.65 12.89
CA ARG A 17 -9.06 -3.67 13.90
C ARG A 17 -10.59 -3.55 14.02
N GLY A 18 -11.36 -4.32 13.25
CA GLY A 18 -12.83 -4.27 13.26
C GLY A 18 -13.43 -3.03 12.58
N TRP A 19 -12.65 -2.23 11.87
CA TRP A 19 -13.13 -0.99 11.26
C TRP A 19 -13.66 -1.21 9.84
N ASN A 20 -14.77 -0.56 9.51
CA ASN A 20 -15.15 -0.31 8.13
C ASN A 20 -14.35 0.88 7.54
N GLN A 21 -14.43 1.10 6.22
CA GLN A 21 -13.66 2.16 5.55
C GLN A 21 -14.05 3.58 5.99
N THR A 22 -15.31 3.80 6.38
CA THR A 22 -15.79 5.10 6.87
C THR A 22 -15.22 5.42 8.25
N GLU A 23 -15.16 4.43 9.14
CA GLU A 23 -14.54 4.55 10.46
C GLU A 23 -13.04 4.83 10.34
N ALA A 24 -12.34 4.06 9.50
CA ALA A 24 -10.93 4.29 9.22
C ALA A 24 -10.67 5.69 8.64
N ALA A 25 -11.54 6.16 7.74
CA ALA A 25 -11.42 7.51 7.17
C ALA A 25 -11.53 8.62 8.23
N LYS A 26 -12.47 8.49 9.17
CA LYS A 26 -12.62 9.43 10.30
C LYS A 26 -11.34 9.48 11.14
N GLN A 27 -10.80 8.31 11.51
CA GLN A 27 -9.57 8.20 12.29
C GLN A 27 -8.35 8.75 11.54
N ALA A 28 -8.24 8.47 10.24
CA ALA A 28 -7.19 8.96 9.36
C ALA A 28 -7.41 10.40 8.86
N LYS A 29 -8.40 11.12 9.40
CA LYS A 29 -8.75 12.51 9.04
C LYS A 29 -8.84 12.72 7.53
N THR A 30 -9.50 11.78 6.85
CA THR A 30 -9.68 11.76 5.39
C THR A 30 -11.08 11.28 5.02
N THR A 31 -11.33 10.99 3.74
CA THR A 31 -12.62 10.52 3.24
C THR A 31 -12.61 9.01 2.99
N ARG A 32 -13.80 8.39 3.03
CA ARG A 32 -13.95 6.98 2.66
C ARG A 32 -13.42 6.68 1.24
N SER A 33 -13.58 7.61 0.30
CA SER A 33 -13.08 7.44 -1.07
C SER A 33 -11.56 7.38 -1.14
N VAL A 34 -10.85 8.14 -0.29
CA VAL A 34 -9.39 8.05 -0.15
C VAL A 34 -8.98 6.69 0.39
N ILE A 35 -9.61 6.22 1.47
CA ILE A 35 -9.33 4.88 2.03
C ILE A 35 -9.57 3.79 0.98
N SER A 36 -10.69 3.86 0.26
CA SER A 36 -10.99 2.92 -0.82
C SER A 36 -9.98 2.97 -1.96
N ALA A 37 -9.52 4.15 -2.36
CA ALA A 37 -8.49 4.30 -3.38
C ALA A 37 -7.16 3.70 -2.93
N ILE A 38 -6.76 3.90 -1.66
CA ILE A 38 -5.53 3.30 -1.10
C ILE A 38 -5.65 1.78 -1.08
N GLU A 39 -6.74 1.24 -0.54
CA GLU A 39 -6.94 -0.21 -0.40
C GLU A 39 -7.14 -0.96 -1.71
N ASN A 40 -7.31 -0.25 -2.83
CA ASN A 40 -7.40 -0.82 -4.16
C ASN A 40 -6.19 -0.44 -5.03
N ASP A 41 -5.11 0.08 -4.44
CA ASP A 41 -3.89 0.48 -5.14
C ASP A 41 -4.12 1.50 -6.28
N ARG A 42 -5.15 2.35 -6.14
CA ARG A 42 -5.52 3.40 -7.11
C ARG A 42 -5.29 4.82 -6.60
N TYR A 43 -4.77 4.98 -5.40
CA TYR A 43 -4.55 6.30 -4.81
C TYR A 43 -3.36 7.02 -5.46
N ARG A 44 -3.61 8.22 -5.99
CA ARG A 44 -2.61 9.11 -6.60
C ARG A 44 -2.55 10.49 -5.94
N GLY A 45 -3.06 10.60 -4.72
CA GLY A 45 -3.14 11.86 -3.98
C GLY A 45 -1.90 12.15 -3.14
N ALA A 46 -2.08 13.00 -2.13
CA ALA A 46 -1.00 13.45 -1.26
C ALA A 46 -0.39 12.30 -0.43
N LEU A 47 0.95 12.23 -0.41
CA LEU A 47 1.70 11.26 0.40
C LEU A 47 1.32 11.32 1.88
N TRP A 48 1.01 12.52 2.40
CA TRP A 48 0.55 12.71 3.78
C TRP A 48 -0.65 11.83 4.14
N ALA A 49 -1.66 11.74 3.27
CA ALA A 49 -2.86 10.96 3.56
C ALA A 49 -2.58 9.46 3.57
N LEU A 50 -1.72 9.00 2.65
CA LEU A 50 -1.23 7.62 2.65
C LEU A 50 -0.44 7.33 3.94
N ASN A 51 0.52 8.18 4.29
CA ASN A 51 1.35 8.01 5.46
C ASN A 51 0.53 8.03 6.76
N ASN A 52 -0.45 8.93 6.87
CA ASN A 52 -1.33 9.00 8.03
C ASN A 52 -2.18 7.73 8.18
N TYR A 53 -2.70 7.19 7.07
CA TYR A 53 -3.47 5.95 7.12
C TYR A 53 -2.58 4.74 7.47
N LEU A 54 -1.37 4.66 6.91
CA LEU A 54 -0.39 3.64 7.26
C LEU A 54 -0.04 3.70 8.75
N GLY A 55 0.28 4.87 9.29
CA GLY A 55 0.60 5.07 10.70
C GLY A 55 -0.55 4.63 11.61
N LEU A 56 -1.80 4.97 11.26
CA LEU A 56 -2.99 4.51 11.98
C LEU A 56 -3.05 2.97 12.04
N LEU A 57 -2.61 2.27 10.99
CA LEU A 57 -2.61 0.80 10.90
C LEU A 57 -1.37 0.14 11.52
N GLY A 58 -0.43 0.91 12.06
CA GLY A 58 0.86 0.42 12.54
C GLY A 58 1.74 -0.08 11.39
N LEU A 59 1.72 0.65 10.27
CA LEU A 59 2.54 0.47 9.09
C LEU A 59 3.33 1.76 8.84
N GLU A 60 4.46 1.64 8.15
CA GLU A 60 5.29 2.78 7.77
C GLU A 60 5.81 2.61 6.35
N LEU A 61 6.12 3.73 5.70
CA LEU A 61 6.83 3.73 4.41
C LEU A 61 8.32 3.56 4.66
N THR A 62 8.95 2.69 3.88
CA THR A 62 10.40 2.54 3.85
C THR A 62 10.93 2.91 2.46
N VAL A 63 12.11 3.51 2.44
CA VAL A 63 12.88 3.73 1.23
C VAL A 63 13.95 2.65 1.18
N LYS A 64 14.10 2.02 0.01
CA LYS A 64 15.17 1.05 -0.25
C LYS A 64 15.99 1.53 -1.43
N ASP A 65 17.24 1.07 -1.50
CA ASP A 65 18.06 1.30 -2.68
C ASP A 65 17.36 0.76 -3.92
N ALA A 66 17.48 1.51 -5.01
CA ALA A 66 16.95 1.10 -6.28
C ALA A 66 17.84 0.01 -6.86
N GLU A 67 17.45 -1.25 -6.68
CA GLU A 67 18.02 -2.38 -7.42
C GLU A 67 17.58 -2.26 -8.88
N ARG A 68 18.48 -1.79 -9.73
CA ARG A 68 18.30 -1.83 -11.18
C ARG A 68 18.96 -3.11 -11.68
N PRO A 69 18.21 -4.01 -12.34
CA PRO A 69 18.83 -5.18 -12.93
C PRO A 69 19.89 -4.75 -13.95
N THR A 70 20.97 -5.51 -13.99
CA THR A 70 21.96 -5.43 -15.06
C THR A 70 21.44 -6.14 -16.31
N TRP A 71 22.15 -6.00 -17.43
CA TRP A 71 21.78 -6.70 -18.66
C TRP A 71 21.81 -8.22 -18.49
N ASP A 72 22.75 -8.74 -17.68
CA ASP A 72 22.89 -10.18 -17.41
C ASP A 72 21.73 -10.72 -16.56
N ASP A 73 21.10 -9.88 -15.73
CA ASP A 73 19.94 -10.27 -14.91
C ASP A 73 18.64 -10.39 -15.72
N LEU A 74 18.61 -9.83 -16.94
CA LEU A 74 17.39 -9.81 -17.77
C LEU A 74 16.99 -11.21 -18.25
N ASP A 75 17.97 -12.06 -18.57
CA ASP A 75 17.73 -13.44 -19.00
C ASP A 75 17.03 -14.26 -17.90
N GLU A 76 17.29 -13.93 -16.64
CA GLU A 76 16.60 -14.56 -15.50
C GLU A 76 15.24 -13.95 -15.19
N LEU A 77 15.09 -12.64 -15.38
CA LEU A 77 13.85 -11.90 -15.14
C LEU A 77 12.75 -12.23 -16.15
N PHE A 78 13.12 -12.53 -17.39
CA PHE A 78 12.21 -12.82 -18.49
C PHE A 78 12.35 -14.26 -19.01
N LYS A 79 12.61 -15.23 -18.13
CA LYS A 79 12.59 -16.66 -18.52
C LYS A 79 11.27 -16.94 -19.25
N TYR A 80 11.39 -17.22 -20.54
CA TYR A 80 10.31 -17.35 -21.51
C TYR A 80 9.17 -18.25 -20.98
N GLU A 81 7.94 -17.74 -21.04
CA GLU A 81 6.70 -18.53 -20.96
C GLU A 81 6.53 -19.44 -22.17
#